data_AF-A0A1F4UBV7-F1
#
_entry.id   AF-A0A1F4UBV7-F1
#
_cell.length_a   1.000
_cell.length_b   1.000
_cell.length_c   1.000
_cell.angle_alpha   90.00
_cell.angle_beta   90.00
_cell.angle_gamma   90.00
#
_symmetry.space_group_name_H-M   'P 1'
#
loop_
_entity.id
_entity.type
_entity.pdbx_description
1 polymer ?
#
loop_
_entity_poly.entity_id
_entity_poly.type
_entity_poly.pdbx_seq_one_letter_code
_entity_poly.pdbx_strand_id
1 'polypeptide(L)'
;MSSQICSRCNRTINPGDLFYRLTIKVFADFDGVIKIKNRNIDIEQEFEKAKAYPEELLEEEVYKEFDFTLCPRCKEIYCANPLYLPLDQSREII
;
A
#
# COMPACT_ATOMS: atom_id res chain seq x y z
N MET A 1 29.69 -2.83 -8.39
CA MET A 1 28.22 -2.88 -8.48
C MET A 1 27.75 -4.15 -7.79
N SER A 2 26.80 -4.07 -6.86
CA SER A 2 26.29 -5.23 -6.12
C SER A 2 25.14 -5.90 -6.86
N SER A 3 25.01 -7.21 -6.70
CA SER A 3 23.82 -7.95 -7.12
C SER A 3 22.60 -7.50 -6.32
N GLN A 4 21.43 -7.60 -6.95
CA GLN A 4 20.14 -7.32 -6.32
C GLN A 4 19.36 -8.63 -6.10
N ILE A 5 18.37 -8.61 -5.22
CA ILE A 5 17.50 -9.76 -4.97
C ILE A 5 16.07 -9.37 -5.34
N CYS A 6 15.41 -10.22 -6.14
CA CYS A 6 13.99 -10.05 -6.43
C CYS A 6 13.15 -10.27 -5.16
N SER A 7 12.40 -9.25 -4.72
CA SER A 7 11.56 -9.28 -3.52
C SER A 7 10.44 -10.32 -3.56
N ARG A 8 10.08 -10.84 -4.75
CA ARG A 8 9.00 -11.83 -4.90
C ARG A 8 9.48 -13.27 -4.96
N CYS A 9 10.53 -13.56 -5.74
CA CYS A 9 11.00 -14.93 -5.98
C CYS A 9 12.41 -15.21 -5.43
N ASN A 10 13.00 -14.24 -4.73
CA ASN A 10 14.33 -14.31 -4.13
C ASN A 10 15.48 -14.61 -5.12
N ARG A 11 15.23 -14.50 -6.43
CA ARG A 11 16.26 -14.69 -7.46
C ARG A 11 17.29 -13.56 -7.38
N THR A 12 18.57 -13.94 -7.40
CA THR A 12 19.70 -13.01 -7.57
C THR A 12 19.72 -12.43 -8.98
N ILE A 13 19.87 -11.12 -9.07
CA ILE A 13 19.97 -10.31 -10.29
C ILE A 13 21.42 -9.79 -10.34
N ASN A 14 22.17 -10.15 -11.37
CA ASN A 14 23.57 -9.78 -11.47
C ASN A 14 23.74 -8.33 -11.95
N PRO A 15 24.89 -7.71 -11.69
CA PRO A 15 25.22 -6.43 -12.30
C PRO A 15 25.12 -6.50 -13.84
N GLY A 16 24.36 -5.57 -14.43
CA GLY A 16 24.08 -5.54 -15.87
C GLY A 16 22.78 -6.23 -16.29
N ASP A 17 22.18 -7.05 -15.43
CA ASP A 17 20.87 -7.64 -15.69
C ASP A 17 19.75 -6.58 -15.59
N LEU A 18 18.70 -6.76 -16.38
CA LEU A 18 17.51 -5.92 -16.32
C LEU A 18 16.69 -6.22 -15.05
N PHE A 19 16.35 -5.18 -14.30
CA PHE A 19 15.44 -5.25 -13.16
C PHE A 19 14.53 -4.04 -13.09
N TYR A 20 13.46 -4.16 -12.31
CA TYR A 20 12.43 -3.15 -12.15
C TYR A 20 12.31 -2.78 -10.67
N ARG A 21 12.05 -1.50 -10.40
CA ARG A 21 11.66 -1.02 -9.07
C ARG A 21 10.16 -0.80 -9.07
N LEU A 22 9.46 -1.49 -8.17
CA LEU A 22 8.02 -1.35 -7.95
C LEU A 22 7.82 -0.53 -6.68
N THR A 23 7.22 0.63 -6.82
CA THR A 23 6.83 1.50 -5.70
C THR A 23 5.31 1.51 -5.59
N ILE A 24 4.77 1.17 -4.41
CA ILE A 24 3.33 1.20 -4.10
C ILE A 24 3.12 2.31 -3.09
N LYS A 25 2.23 3.26 -3.38
CA LYS A 25 1.85 4.34 -2.47
C LYS A 25 0.36 4.23 -2.13
N VAL A 26 0.04 4.29 -0.85
CA VAL A 26 -1.31 4.32 -0.30
C VAL A 26 -1.50 5.65 0.38
N PHE A 27 -2.61 6.33 0.09
CA PHE A 27 -2.98 7.60 0.68
C PHE A 27 -4.38 7.46 1.28
N ALA A 28 -4.58 8.02 2.47
CA ALA A 28 -5.94 8.30 2.94
C ALA A 28 -6.58 9.33 2.01
N ASP A 29 -7.77 9.02 1.53
CA ASP A 29 -8.60 9.94 0.77
C ASP A 29 -9.81 10.35 1.62
N PHE A 30 -10.27 11.58 1.43
CA PHE A 30 -11.38 12.16 2.18
C PHE A 30 -12.46 12.65 1.23
N ASP A 31 -13.65 12.06 1.32
CA ASP A 31 -14.80 12.31 0.43
C ASP A 31 -15.52 13.65 0.71
N GLY A 32 -15.03 14.44 1.68
CA GLY A 32 -15.61 15.72 2.06
C GLY A 32 -16.80 15.62 3.02
N VAL A 33 -17.20 14.42 3.44
CA VAL A 33 -18.40 14.22 4.26
C VAL A 33 -18.04 13.88 5.71
N ILE A 34 -18.26 14.83 6.61
CA ILE A 34 -18.18 14.59 8.06
C ILE A 34 -19.59 14.31 8.59
N LYS A 35 -19.87 13.07 9.00
CA LYS A 35 -21.15 12.69 9.62
C LYS A 35 -21.17 13.11 11.09
N ILE A 36 -21.56 14.35 11.33
CA ILE A 36 -21.72 14.91 12.68
C ILE A 36 -23.01 14.35 13.32
N LYS A 37 -22.87 13.44 14.30
CA LYS A 37 -24.01 12.88 15.05
C LYS A 37 -24.55 13.83 16.15
N ASN A 38 -23.75 14.78 16.63
CA ASN A 38 -24.12 15.74 17.68
C ASN A 38 -23.54 17.12 17.38
N ARG A 39 -24.30 18.20 17.58
CA ARG A 39 -23.81 19.59 17.40
C ARG A 39 -22.72 20.00 18.39
N ASN A 40 -22.63 19.35 19.55
CA ASN A 40 -21.55 19.54 20.52
C ASN A 40 -20.55 18.41 20.35
N ILE A 41 -19.60 18.59 19.43
CA ILE A 41 -18.37 17.80 19.42
C ILE A 41 -17.40 18.57 20.32
N ASP A 42 -16.92 17.90 21.36
CA ASP A 42 -15.83 18.44 22.18
C ASP A 42 -14.51 18.19 21.44
N ILE A 43 -14.08 19.20 20.68
CA ILE A 43 -12.90 19.15 19.84
C ILE A 43 -11.65 18.81 20.67
N GLU A 44 -11.57 19.29 21.91
CA GLU A 44 -10.42 19.03 22.78
C GLU A 44 -10.30 17.55 23.13
N GLN A 45 -11.42 16.86 23.37
CA GLN A 45 -11.40 15.42 23.65
C GLN A 45 -10.95 14.59 22.44
N GLU A 46 -11.35 14.97 21.22
CA GLU A 46 -10.91 14.27 20.01
C GLU A 46 -9.43 14.52 19.72
N PHE A 47 -8.92 15.73 19.97
CA PHE A 47 -7.49 16.02 19.87
C PHE A 47 -6.66 15.25 20.90
N GLU A 48 -7.12 15.13 22.15
CA GLU A 48 -6.43 14.35 23.17
C GLU A 48 -6.40 12.85 22.83
N LYS A 49 -7.47 12.32 22.22
CA LYS A 49 -7.46 10.94 21.69
C LYS A 49 -6.41 10.78 20.59
N ALA A 50 -6.32 11.71 19.65
CA ALA A 50 -5.31 11.67 18.59
C ALA A 50 -3.88 11.71 19.15
N LYS A 51 -3.62 12.55 20.16
CA LYS A 51 -2.31 12.62 20.84
C LYS A 51 -1.94 11.34 21.59
N ALA A 52 -2.91 10.51 21.98
CA ALA A 52 -2.66 9.25 22.64
C ALA A 52 -2.12 8.16 21.68
N TYR A 53 -2.22 8.38 20.36
CA TYR A 53 -1.66 7.48 19.37
C TYR A 53 -0.19 7.84 19.07
N PRO A 54 0.69 6.84 18.95
CA PRO A 54 2.01 7.01 18.39
C PRO A 54 1.96 7.68 17.01
N GLU A 55 2.85 8.63 16.77
CA GLU A 55 2.97 9.38 15.52
C GLU A 55 3.14 8.47 14.30
N GLU A 56 3.96 7.42 14.42
CA GLU A 56 4.17 6.41 13.36
C GLU A 56 2.86 5.72 12.92
N LEU A 57 1.93 5.47 13.85
CA LEU A 57 0.66 4.83 13.54
C LEU A 57 -0.29 5.80 12.83
N LEU A 58 -0.27 7.08 13.22
CA LEU A 58 -1.05 8.12 12.55
C LEU A 58 -0.53 8.38 11.13
N GLU A 59 0.80 8.36 10.94
CA GLU A 59 1.40 8.48 9.61
C GLU A 59 1.02 7.31 8.71
N GLU A 60 1.07 6.06 9.21
CA GLU A 60 0.67 4.89 8.42
C GLU A 60 -0.81 4.91 7.99
N GLU A 61 -1.69 5.52 8.79
CA GLU A 61 -3.11 5.69 8.43
C GLU A 61 -3.30 6.71 7.30
N VAL A 62 -2.41 7.70 7.17
CA VAL A 62 -2.48 8.75 6.15
C VAL A 62 -1.68 8.40 4.89
N TYR A 63 -0.51 7.79 5.06
CA TYR A 63 0.44 7.52 3.99
C TYR A 63 1.23 6.23 4.24
N LYS A 64 1.33 5.39 3.20
CA LYS A 64 2.21 4.22 3.23
C LYS A 64 2.92 4.03 1.90
N GLU A 65 4.22 3.78 1.96
CA GLU A 65 5.05 3.48 0.78
C GLU A 65 5.73 2.13 0.91
N PHE A 66 5.71 1.35 -0.17
CA PHE A 66 6.45 0.10 -0.28
C PHE A 66 7.35 0.15 -1.51
N ASP A 67 8.60 -0.27 -1.36
CA ASP A 67 9.57 -0.38 -2.44
C ASP A 67 10.06 -1.82 -2.60
N PHE A 68 9.94 -2.34 -3.81
CA PHE A 68 10.34 -3.70 -4.15
C PHE A 68 11.23 -3.72 -5.39
N THR A 69 12.17 -4.67 -5.42
CA THR A 69 12.96 -4.97 -6.61
C THR A 69 12.38 -6.22 -7.27
N LEU A 70 12.05 -6.14 -8.56
CA LEU A 70 11.46 -7.26 -9.31
C LEU A 70 12.31 -7.63 -10.52
N CYS A 71 12.46 -8.94 -10.76
CA CYS A 71 12.97 -9.45 -12.03
C CYS A 71 11.89 -9.32 -13.14
N PRO A 72 12.25 -9.40 -14.44
CA PRO A 72 11.30 -9.20 -15.54
C PRO A 72 10.04 -10.08 -15.45
N ARG A 73 10.20 -11.36 -15.12
CA ARG A 73 9.09 -12.29 -14.91
C ARG A 73 8.16 -11.86 -13.76
N CYS A 74 8.72 -11.44 -12.63
CA CYS A 74 7.90 -11.05 -11.47
C CYS A 74 7.18 -9.72 -11.70
N LYS A 75 7.78 -8.81 -12.47
CA LYS A 75 7.13 -7.59 -12.94
C LYS A 75 5.88 -7.91 -13.76
N GLU A 76 5.98 -8.83 -14.72
CA GLU A 76 4.83 -9.19 -15.56
C GLU A 76 3.69 -9.79 -14.75
N ILE A 77 3.99 -10.70 -13.82
CA ILE A 77 2.96 -11.32 -12.98
C ILE A 77 2.31 -10.29 -12.06
N TYR A 78 3.07 -9.34 -11.50
CA TYR A 78 2.49 -8.27 -10.68
C TYR A 78 1.59 -7.36 -11.51
N CYS A 79 2.04 -6.90 -12.68
CA CYS A 79 1.23 -6.05 -13.56
C CYS A 79 -0.03 -6.74 -14.08
N ALA A 80 -0.05 -8.07 -14.19
CA ALA A 80 -1.23 -8.82 -14.61
C ALA A 80 -2.33 -8.85 -13.54
N ASN A 81 -1.96 -8.83 -12.25
CA ASN A 81 -2.92 -8.83 -11.14
C ASN A 81 -2.33 -8.11 -9.90
N PRO A 82 -2.27 -6.77 -9.91
CA PRO A 82 -1.61 -6.00 -8.84
C PRO A 82 -2.28 -6.14 -7.47
N LEU A 83 -3.60 -6.40 -7.48
CA LEU A 83 -4.42 -6.55 -6.27
C LEU A 83 -4.61 -8.00 -5.84
N TYR A 84 -3.96 -8.95 -6.53
CA TYR A 84 -4.07 -10.38 -6.27
C TYR A 84 -5.52 -10.89 -6.14
N LEU A 85 -6.41 -10.37 -6.99
CA LEU A 85 -7.80 -10.80 -7.00
C LEU A 85 -7.91 -12.24 -7.55
N PRO A 86 -8.85 -13.07 -7.04
CA PRO A 86 -9.14 -14.35 -7.65
C PRO A 86 -9.41 -14.17 -9.14
N LEU A 87 -8.78 -15.01 -9.97
CA LEU A 87 -9.11 -15.08 -11.39
C LEU A 87 -10.49 -15.74 -11.45
N ASP A 88 -11.50 -14.93 -11.76
CA ASP A 88 -12.92 -15.26 -11.78
C ASP A 88 -13.18 -16.71 -12.24
N GLN A 89 -13.61 -17.57 -11.31
CA GLN A 89 -14.33 -18.79 -11.64
C GLN A 89 -15.82 -18.46 -11.55
N SER A 90 -16.32 -17.81 -12.59
CA SER A 90 -17.75 -17.51 -12.80
C SER A 90 -18.33 -16.42 -11.89
N ARG A 91 -18.56 -15.23 -12.48
CA ARG A 91 -19.68 -14.35 -12.11
C ARG A 91 -21.00 -15.12 -12.18
N GLU A 92 -21.40 -15.79 -11.10
CA GLU A 92 -22.81 -15.94 -10.80
C GLU A 92 -23.24 -14.71 -10.01
N ILE A 93 -23.80 -13.76 -10.76
CA ILE A 93 -24.55 -12.62 -10.23
C ILE A 93 -25.79 -13.22 -9.55
N ILE A 94 -25.91 -13.09 -8.23
CA ILE A 94 -27.17 -13.24 -7.49
C ILE A 94 -27.62 -11.84 -7.10
#